data_AF-A0A847MTB9-F1
#
_entry.id   AF-A0A847MTB9-F1
#
_cell.length_a   1.000
_cell.length_b   1.000
_cell.length_c   1.000
_cell.angle_alpha   90.00
_cell.angle_beta   90.00
_cell.angle_gamma   90.00
#
_symmetry.space_group_name_H-M   'P 1'
#
loop_
_entity.id
_entity.type
_entity.pdbx_description
1 polymer ?
#
loop_
_entity_poly.entity_id
_entity_poly.type
_entity_poly.pdbx_seq_one_letter_code
_entity_poly.pdbx_strand_id
1 'polypeptide(L)'
;SVRALVCVVAVGLSGTSALTEPVLGWWRAVPSYGSLWVLPTVASTSGSGSAPAWIRQLLEVAVVSPTAMTVISLLGWAIAIVLPHWLARQPFRPSLADLALVGVAVVLLTAPAIPVQASLWLVPLVAMSSLPRRDLLIWAGVEVVYFAMVWPYLGGLENADRGLPGGWYALFLALRVGAIAYLVWGVIENARYGPRSDHRAEFAPAVAQRVPL
;
A
#
# COMPACT_ATOMS: atom_id res chain seq x y z
N SER A 1 8.33 -31.34 20.52
CA SER A 1 9.16 -30.78 21.59
C SER A 1 10.61 -30.46 21.18
N VAL A 2 11.18 -31.08 20.12
CA VAL A 2 12.55 -30.79 19.64
C VAL A 2 12.65 -29.47 18.84
N ARG A 3 11.63 -29.10 18.04
CA ARG A 3 11.65 -27.87 17.23
C ARG A 3 11.68 -26.57 18.05
N ALA A 4 10.97 -26.54 19.19
CA ALA A 4 11.00 -25.40 20.11
C ALA A 4 12.38 -25.23 20.77
N LEU A 5 13.01 -26.35 21.14
CA LEU A 5 14.37 -26.35 21.68
C LEU A 5 15.39 -25.87 20.64
N VAL A 6 15.26 -26.27 19.38
CA VAL A 6 16.11 -25.81 18.27
C VAL A 6 15.92 -24.32 18.01
N CYS A 7 14.69 -23.79 18.03
CA CYS A 7 14.45 -22.34 17.89
C CYS A 7 15.03 -21.55 19.07
N VAL A 8 14.88 -22.03 20.31
CA VAL A 8 15.40 -21.36 21.51
C VAL A 8 16.94 -21.39 21.54
N VAL A 9 17.55 -22.51 21.16
CA VAL A 9 19.01 -22.64 21.04
C VAL A 9 19.55 -21.80 19.89
N ALA A 10 18.86 -21.76 18.74
CA ALA A 10 19.25 -20.91 17.62
C ALA A 10 19.18 -19.41 17.98
N VAL A 11 18.10 -18.97 18.66
CA VAL A 11 17.94 -17.59 19.15
C VAL A 11 18.97 -17.26 20.24
N GLY A 12 19.29 -18.22 21.12
CA GLY A 12 20.32 -18.06 22.16
C GLY A 12 21.75 -18.00 21.62
N LEU A 13 22.03 -18.65 20.49
CA LEU A 13 23.34 -18.63 19.83
C LEU A 13 23.55 -17.42 18.92
N SER A 14 22.48 -16.77 18.44
CA SER A 14 22.57 -15.66 17.48
C SER A 14 22.87 -14.28 18.08
N GLY A 15 23.09 -14.19 19.39
CA GLY A 15 23.39 -12.93 20.08
C GLY A 15 22.20 -11.96 20.11
N THR A 16 22.23 -10.98 21.02
CA THR A 16 21.19 -9.95 21.11
C THR A 16 21.07 -9.11 19.84
N SER A 17 22.14 -9.05 19.03
CA SER A 17 22.15 -8.41 17.71
C SER A 17 21.15 -9.03 16.74
N ALA A 18 20.95 -10.35 16.72
CA ALA A 18 19.95 -10.95 15.82
C ALA A 18 18.51 -10.52 16.15
N LEU A 19 18.25 -10.12 17.40
CA LEU A 19 16.95 -9.60 17.84
C LEU A 19 16.82 -8.10 17.57
N THR A 20 17.92 -7.34 17.65
CA THR A 20 17.89 -5.88 17.49
C THR A 20 18.12 -5.43 16.06
N GLU A 21 18.87 -6.16 15.24
CA GLU A 21 19.18 -5.80 13.84
C GLU A 21 17.95 -5.59 12.95
N PRO A 22 16.85 -6.38 13.04
CA PRO A 22 15.64 -6.08 12.28
C PRO A 22 15.01 -4.74 12.68
N VAL A 23 14.99 -4.43 13.98
CA VAL A 23 14.45 -3.18 14.53
C VAL A 23 15.35 -2.01 14.17
N LEU A 24 16.67 -2.18 14.28
CA LEU A 24 17.65 -1.16 13.91
C LEU A 24 17.69 -0.94 12.39
N GLY A 25 17.50 -1.98 11.59
CA GLY A 25 17.36 -1.92 10.14
C GLY A 25 16.12 -1.14 9.73
N TRP A 26 14.99 -1.37 10.41
CA TRP A 26 13.78 -0.55 10.24
C TRP A 26 14.01 0.91 10.66
N TRP A 27 14.69 1.13 11.79
CA TRP A 27 15.00 2.47 12.29
C TRP A 27 15.92 3.26 11.36
N ARG A 28 16.82 2.57 10.66
CA ARG A 28 17.76 3.12 9.69
C ARG A 28 17.26 3.05 8.24
N ALA A 29 15.99 2.67 8.03
CA ALA A 29 15.46 2.48 6.69
C ALA A 29 15.53 3.78 5.88
N VAL A 30 16.17 3.68 4.72
CA VAL A 30 16.29 4.76 3.73
C VAL A 30 15.09 4.68 2.78
N PRO A 31 14.63 5.80 2.17
CA PRO A 31 13.64 5.74 1.10
C PRO A 31 14.00 4.67 0.07
N SER A 32 13.09 3.71 -0.13
CA SER A 32 13.29 2.61 -1.07
C SER A 32 12.17 2.57 -2.10
N TYR A 33 12.45 1.91 -3.23
CA TYR A 33 11.55 1.88 -4.38
C TYR A 33 10.12 1.47 -3.99
N GLY A 34 9.16 2.12 -4.62
CA GLY A 34 7.74 1.96 -4.31
C GLY A 34 7.20 2.85 -3.21
N SER A 35 8.02 3.55 -2.42
CA SER A 35 7.53 4.56 -1.49
C SER A 35 7.46 5.95 -2.13
N LEU A 36 6.52 6.77 -1.64
CA LEU A 36 6.40 8.18 -2.02
C LEU A 36 7.68 8.98 -1.77
N TRP A 37 8.47 8.55 -0.80
CA TRP A 37 9.69 9.23 -0.36
C TRP A 37 10.83 9.17 -1.38
N VAL A 38 10.72 8.32 -2.41
CA VAL A 38 11.72 8.24 -3.49
C VAL A 38 11.50 9.30 -4.57
N LEU A 39 10.31 9.92 -4.64
CA LEU A 39 9.98 10.93 -5.66
C LEU A 39 10.99 12.10 -5.76
N PRO A 40 11.49 12.68 -4.65
CA PRO A 40 12.46 13.78 -4.74
C PRO A 40 13.79 13.36 -5.37
N THR A 41 14.23 12.11 -5.13
CA THR A 41 15.45 11.55 -5.73
C THR A 41 15.26 11.27 -7.22
N VAL A 42 14.06 10.84 -7.60
CA VAL A 42 13.68 10.64 -9.02
C VAL A 42 13.63 11.97 -9.75
N ALA A 43 13.20 13.05 -9.08
CA ALA A 43 13.16 14.40 -9.63
C ALA A 43 14.55 14.95 -9.97
N SER A 44 15.54 14.67 -9.12
CA SER A 44 16.91 15.17 -9.24
C SER A 44 17.79 14.40 -10.23
N THR A 45 17.32 13.25 -10.72
CA THR A 45 18.07 12.42 -11.69
C THR A 45 17.82 12.87 -13.13
N SER A 46 18.88 12.91 -13.95
CA SER A 46 18.88 13.23 -15.38
C SER A 46 17.87 12.34 -16.13
N GLY A 47 16.73 12.92 -16.55
CA GLY A 47 15.64 12.17 -17.20
C GLY A 47 14.24 12.63 -16.80
N SER A 48 14.12 13.38 -15.69
CA SER A 48 12.86 14.03 -15.27
C SER A 48 12.31 15.04 -16.30
N GLY A 49 13.17 15.62 -17.15
CA GLY A 49 12.80 16.53 -18.24
C GLY A 49 11.91 15.90 -19.33
N SER A 50 11.86 14.57 -19.42
CA SER A 50 10.99 13.85 -20.36
C SER A 50 9.54 13.71 -19.88
N ALA A 51 9.25 14.03 -18.61
CA ALA A 51 7.90 13.96 -18.07
C ALA A 51 7.08 15.23 -18.32
N PRO A 52 5.75 15.09 -18.50
CA PRO A 52 4.80 16.20 -18.52
C PRO A 52 5.02 17.21 -17.37
N ALA A 53 4.82 18.50 -17.65
CA ALA A 53 5.12 19.59 -16.71
C ALA A 53 4.44 19.43 -15.34
N TRP A 54 3.20 18.95 -15.31
CA TRP A 54 2.47 18.69 -14.06
C TRP A 54 3.11 17.57 -13.22
N ILE A 55 3.74 16.57 -13.85
CA ILE A 55 4.48 15.51 -13.14
C ILE A 55 5.76 16.08 -12.54
N ARG A 56 6.44 16.99 -13.23
CA ARG A 56 7.61 17.69 -12.68
C ARG A 56 7.24 18.51 -11.44
N GLN A 57 6.08 19.17 -11.46
CA GLN A 57 5.57 19.88 -10.28
C GLN A 57 5.21 18.94 -9.12
N LEU A 58 4.73 17.72 -9.39
CA LEU A 58 4.51 16.69 -8.37
C LEU A 58 5.81 16.05 -7.86
N LEU A 59 6.88 16.08 -8.67
CA LEU A 59 8.20 15.55 -8.33
C LEU A 59 9.00 16.50 -7.42
N GLU A 60 8.66 17.79 -7.40
CA GLU A 60 9.25 18.82 -6.51
C GLU A 60 8.73 18.74 -5.06
N VAL A 61 7.93 17.74 -4.72
CA VAL A 61 7.50 17.49 -3.33
C VAL A 61 8.75 17.38 -2.44
N ALA A 62 8.72 18.14 -1.34
CA ALA A 62 9.89 18.42 -0.50
C ALA A 62 10.74 17.18 -0.19
N VAL A 63 12.06 17.32 -0.34
CA VAL A 63 13.02 16.34 0.20
C VAL A 63 12.80 16.26 1.70
N VAL A 64 12.18 15.18 2.16
CA VAL A 64 11.86 14.98 3.57
C VAL A 64 13.10 14.42 4.26
N SER A 65 13.55 15.10 5.34
CA SER A 65 14.63 14.60 6.19
C SER A 65 14.34 13.16 6.66
N PRO A 66 15.36 12.28 6.78
CA PRO A 66 15.15 10.92 7.30
C PRO A 66 14.36 10.88 8.62
N THR A 67 14.62 11.83 9.52
CA THR A 67 13.89 11.97 10.78
C THR A 67 12.41 12.25 10.57
N ALA A 68 12.07 13.12 9.62
CA ALA A 68 10.69 13.44 9.30
C ALA A 68 9.97 12.23 8.65
N MET A 69 10.65 11.44 7.82
CA MET A 69 10.09 10.20 7.27
C MET A 69 9.78 9.17 8.37
N THR A 70 10.68 9.00 9.35
CA THR A 70 10.43 8.13 10.51
C THR A 70 9.23 8.62 11.33
N VAL A 71 9.14 9.93 11.58
CA VAL A 71 7.99 10.53 12.28
C VAL A 71 6.70 10.27 11.51
N ILE A 72 6.68 10.47 10.18
CA ILE A 72 5.48 10.23 9.37
C ILE A 72 5.11 8.75 9.35
N SER A 73 6.09 7.85 9.31
CA SER A 73 5.86 6.40 9.41
C SER A 73 5.23 6.04 10.77
N LEU A 74 5.73 6.60 11.87
CA LEU A 74 5.17 6.41 13.21
C LEU A 74 3.75 6.98 13.33
N LEU A 75 3.51 8.17 12.77
CA LEU A 75 2.17 8.74 12.66
C LEU A 75 1.25 7.87 11.81
N GLY A 76 1.76 7.30 10.74
CA GLY A 76 1.06 6.33 9.90
C GLY A 76 0.60 5.11 10.68
N TRP A 77 1.47 4.53 11.51
CA TRP A 77 1.10 3.46 12.44
C TRP A 77 0.03 3.89 13.45
N ALA A 78 0.15 5.09 14.02
CA ALA A 78 -0.87 5.62 14.92
C ALA A 78 -2.23 5.77 14.20
N ILE A 79 -2.23 6.31 12.98
CA ILE A 79 -3.44 6.46 12.15
C ILE A 79 -4.01 5.09 11.78
N ALA A 80 -3.16 4.11 11.46
CA ALA A 80 -3.57 2.74 11.13
C ALA A 80 -4.27 2.01 12.29
N ILE A 81 -4.11 2.50 13.53
CA ILE A 81 -4.85 2.00 14.70
C ILE A 81 -6.11 2.86 14.95
N VAL A 82 -5.94 4.19 14.98
CA VAL A 82 -7.01 5.13 15.32
C VAL A 82 -8.12 5.14 14.27
N LEU A 83 -7.78 5.11 12.99
CA LEU A 83 -8.74 5.21 11.89
C LEU A 83 -9.68 3.99 11.82
N PRO A 84 -9.20 2.72 11.80
CA PRO A 84 -10.09 1.57 11.89
C PRO A 84 -10.93 1.56 13.17
N HIS A 85 -10.35 1.98 14.30
CA HIS A 85 -11.06 2.08 15.56
C HIS A 85 -12.23 3.09 15.49
N TRP A 86 -12.01 4.24 14.85
CA TRP A 86 -13.06 5.22 14.58
C TRP A 86 -14.10 4.70 13.58
N LEU A 87 -13.67 4.01 12.53
CA LEU A 87 -14.54 3.42 11.51
C LEU A 87 -15.51 2.37 12.09
N ALA A 88 -15.07 1.61 13.11
CA ALA A 88 -15.93 0.63 13.79
C ALA A 88 -17.15 1.25 14.50
N ARG A 89 -17.17 2.58 14.71
CA ARG A 89 -18.27 3.32 15.34
C ARG A 89 -19.19 4.02 14.35
N GLN A 90 -18.95 3.85 13.04
CA GLN A 90 -19.76 4.47 12.01
C GLN A 90 -21.16 3.83 11.92
N PRO A 91 -22.15 4.55 11.35
CA PRO A 91 -23.52 4.05 11.23
C PRO A 91 -23.62 2.71 10.50
N PHE A 92 -22.83 2.54 9.44
CA PHE A 92 -22.73 1.30 8.70
C PHE A 92 -21.45 0.58 9.11
N ARG A 93 -21.59 -0.39 10.02
CA ARG A 93 -20.45 -1.10 10.61
C ARG A 93 -19.62 -1.81 9.52
N PRO A 94 -18.36 -1.40 9.29
CA PRO A 94 -17.49 -2.05 8.31
C PRO A 94 -17.14 -3.48 8.75
N SER A 95 -16.84 -4.34 7.78
CA SER A 95 -16.37 -5.70 8.07
C SER A 95 -14.97 -5.68 8.71
N LEU A 96 -14.58 -6.75 9.39
CA LEU A 96 -13.20 -6.89 9.91
C LEU A 96 -12.15 -6.79 8.79
N ALA A 97 -12.47 -7.29 7.60
CA ALA A 97 -11.61 -7.16 6.43
C ALA A 97 -11.43 -5.71 5.99
N ASP A 98 -12.50 -4.89 6.04
CA ASP A 98 -12.43 -3.45 5.73
C ASP A 98 -11.52 -2.70 6.71
N LEU A 99 -11.64 -3.01 8.01
CA LEU A 99 -10.81 -2.39 9.04
C LEU A 99 -9.33 -2.77 8.90
N ALA A 100 -9.06 -4.05 8.65
CA ALA A 100 -7.70 -4.54 8.40
C ALA A 100 -7.13 -3.96 7.09
N LEU A 101 -7.94 -3.86 6.04
CA LEU A 101 -7.57 -3.25 4.77
C LEU A 101 -7.12 -1.80 4.96
N VAL A 102 -7.92 -0.99 5.67
CA VAL A 102 -7.58 0.41 5.96
C VAL A 102 -6.29 0.50 6.76
N GLY A 103 -6.13 -0.31 7.81
CA GLY A 103 -4.92 -0.32 8.63
C GLY A 103 -3.66 -0.62 7.79
N VAL A 104 -3.68 -1.71 7.02
CA VAL A 104 -2.55 -2.10 6.18
C VAL A 104 -2.28 -1.06 5.09
N ALA A 105 -3.32 -0.57 4.41
CA ALA A 105 -3.16 0.44 3.36
C ALA A 105 -2.54 1.75 3.88
N VAL A 106 -2.95 2.22 5.07
CA VAL A 106 -2.34 3.42 5.70
C VAL A 106 -0.88 3.18 6.06
N VAL A 107 -0.54 2.01 6.63
CA VAL A 107 0.86 1.68 6.91
C VAL A 107 1.68 1.67 5.62
N LEU A 108 1.18 1.07 4.54
CA LEU A 108 1.87 1.07 3.26
C LEU A 108 2.07 2.51 2.75
N LEU A 109 1.03 3.33 2.71
CA LEU A 109 1.10 4.71 2.21
C LEU A 109 2.11 5.60 2.96
N THR A 110 2.40 5.29 4.22
CA THR A 110 3.31 6.07 5.07
C THR A 110 4.68 5.42 5.21
N ALA A 111 4.85 4.18 4.78
CA ALA A 111 6.08 3.41 4.95
C ALA A 111 7.25 4.01 4.16
N PRO A 112 8.49 3.89 4.68
CA PRO A 112 9.70 4.34 3.99
C PRO A 112 10.00 3.54 2.71
N ALA A 113 9.41 2.34 2.60
CA ALA A 113 9.57 1.42 1.49
C ALA A 113 8.25 0.65 1.27
N ILE A 114 7.82 0.52 0.01
CA ILE A 114 6.63 -0.27 -0.36
C ILE A 114 7.00 -1.22 -1.51
N PRO A 115 7.63 -2.37 -1.23
CA PRO A 115 7.92 -3.34 -2.28
C PRO A 115 6.61 -3.88 -2.87
N VAL A 116 6.64 -4.34 -4.13
CA VAL A 116 5.46 -4.94 -4.77
C VAL A 116 4.94 -6.15 -4.00
N GLN A 117 5.83 -6.90 -3.34
CA GLN A 117 5.42 -8.02 -2.49
C GLN A 117 4.58 -7.59 -1.28
N ALA A 118 4.78 -6.38 -0.76
CA ALA A 118 4.00 -5.88 0.37
C ALA A 118 2.53 -5.63 -0.02
N SER A 119 2.28 -5.19 -1.26
CA SER A 119 0.92 -5.01 -1.79
C SER A 119 0.14 -6.31 -1.92
N LEU A 120 0.80 -7.48 -1.97
CA LEU A 120 0.11 -8.77 -2.02
C LEU A 120 -0.74 -9.03 -0.77
N TRP A 121 -0.42 -8.40 0.36
CA TRP A 121 -1.25 -8.45 1.57
C TRP A 121 -2.61 -7.78 1.39
N LEU A 122 -2.72 -6.82 0.47
CA LEU A 122 -4.00 -6.18 0.16
C LEU A 122 -4.92 -7.11 -0.63
N VAL A 123 -4.39 -8.04 -1.43
CA VAL A 123 -5.20 -8.96 -2.26
C VAL A 123 -6.27 -9.70 -1.46
N PRO A 124 -5.93 -10.47 -0.40
CA PRO A 124 -6.95 -11.17 0.38
C PRO A 124 -7.88 -10.19 1.13
N LEU A 125 -7.36 -9.06 1.60
CA LEU A 125 -8.14 -8.07 2.36
C LEU A 125 -9.18 -7.39 1.48
N VAL A 126 -8.81 -6.93 0.29
CA VAL A 126 -9.74 -6.34 -0.68
C VAL A 126 -10.73 -7.39 -1.18
N ALA A 127 -10.29 -8.64 -1.41
CA ALA A 127 -11.19 -9.72 -1.83
C ALA A 127 -12.27 -10.05 -0.78
N MET A 128 -11.97 -9.89 0.51
CA MET A 128 -12.91 -10.09 1.63
C MET A 128 -13.63 -8.80 2.07
N SER A 129 -13.23 -7.64 1.53
CA SER A 129 -13.81 -6.34 1.87
C SER A 129 -15.24 -6.19 1.36
N SER A 130 -15.94 -5.17 1.87
CA SER A 130 -17.25 -4.76 1.36
C SER A 130 -17.17 -3.96 0.05
N LEU A 131 -15.96 -3.79 -0.53
CA LEU A 131 -15.77 -3.06 -1.77
C LEU A 131 -16.28 -3.86 -2.99
N PRO A 132 -16.84 -3.20 -4.01
CA PRO A 132 -17.26 -3.86 -5.24
C PRO A 132 -16.04 -4.45 -5.97
N ARG A 133 -16.25 -5.53 -6.73
CA ARG A 133 -15.16 -6.21 -7.47
C ARG A 133 -14.45 -5.29 -8.47
N ARG A 134 -15.15 -4.27 -8.97
CA ARG A 134 -14.54 -3.27 -9.87
C ARG A 134 -13.38 -2.54 -9.18
N ASP A 135 -13.50 -2.22 -7.88
CA ASP A 135 -12.50 -1.46 -7.14
C ASP A 135 -11.25 -2.34 -6.91
N LEU A 136 -11.47 -3.64 -6.62
CA LEU A 136 -10.40 -4.65 -6.61
C LEU A 136 -9.67 -4.71 -7.95
N LEU A 137 -10.39 -4.75 -9.08
CA LEU A 137 -9.81 -4.84 -10.41
C LEU A 137 -9.06 -3.57 -10.83
N ILE A 138 -9.59 -2.39 -10.49
CA ILE A 138 -8.93 -1.10 -10.71
C ILE A 138 -7.60 -1.07 -9.97
N TRP A 139 -7.61 -1.39 -8.68
CA TRP A 139 -6.40 -1.43 -7.86
C TRP A 139 -5.40 -2.47 -8.38
N ALA A 140 -5.85 -3.71 -8.65
CA ALA A 140 -4.98 -4.78 -9.13
C ALA A 140 -4.37 -4.45 -10.50
N GLY A 141 -5.13 -3.83 -11.40
CA GLY A 141 -4.64 -3.39 -12.70
C GLY A 141 -3.52 -2.35 -12.56
N VAL A 142 -3.70 -1.37 -11.68
CA VAL A 142 -2.65 -0.37 -11.38
C VAL A 142 -1.40 -1.04 -10.79
N GLU A 143 -1.56 -2.00 -9.88
CA GLU A 143 -0.42 -2.70 -9.26
C GLU A 143 0.37 -3.52 -10.30
N VAL A 144 -0.32 -4.20 -11.22
CA VAL A 144 0.30 -4.96 -12.32
C VAL A 144 1.08 -4.03 -13.26
N VAL A 145 0.50 -2.88 -13.62
CA VAL A 145 1.18 -1.87 -14.45
C VAL A 145 2.41 -1.34 -13.73
N TYR A 146 2.30 -0.98 -12.45
CA TYR A 146 3.45 -0.53 -11.67
C TYR A 146 4.55 -1.59 -11.59
N PHE A 147 4.18 -2.85 -11.33
CA PHE A 147 5.11 -3.97 -11.31
C PHE A 147 5.86 -4.13 -12.64
N ALA A 148 5.19 -3.99 -13.77
CA ALA A 148 5.86 -4.05 -15.08
C ALA A 148 6.84 -2.88 -15.27
N MET A 149 6.55 -1.70 -14.73
CA MET A 149 7.30 -0.47 -14.97
C MET A 149 8.49 -0.25 -14.01
N VAL A 150 8.49 -0.89 -12.83
CA VAL A 150 9.62 -0.74 -11.89
C VAL A 150 10.91 -1.39 -12.41
N TRP A 151 10.82 -2.52 -13.13
CA TRP A 151 11.98 -3.22 -13.67
C TRP A 151 12.78 -2.44 -14.71
N PRO A 152 12.19 -1.87 -15.78
CA PRO A 152 12.94 -1.06 -16.73
C PRO A 152 13.48 0.23 -16.10
N TYR A 153 12.82 0.77 -15.06
CA TYR A 153 13.38 1.89 -14.29
C TYR A 153 14.65 1.46 -13.54
N LEU A 154 14.63 0.34 -12.83
CA LEU A 154 15.80 -0.20 -12.12
C LEU A 154 16.95 -0.51 -13.08
N GLY A 155 16.68 -1.14 -14.23
CA GLY A 155 17.69 -1.39 -15.26
C GLY A 155 18.26 -0.10 -15.87
N GLY A 156 17.46 0.97 -15.90
CA GLY A 156 17.89 2.31 -16.31
C GLY A 156 18.91 2.98 -15.40
N LEU A 157 18.93 2.60 -14.12
CA LEU A 157 19.92 3.10 -13.16
C LEU A 157 21.32 2.55 -13.42
N GLU A 158 21.40 1.35 -14.00
CA GLU A 158 22.66 0.73 -14.42
C GLU A 158 23.07 1.14 -15.83
N ASN A 159 22.10 1.28 -16.74
CA ASN A 159 22.32 1.64 -18.15
C ASN A 159 21.30 2.69 -18.61
N ALA A 160 21.71 3.96 -18.67
CA ALA A 160 20.83 5.09 -18.98
C ALA A 160 20.14 5.00 -20.35
N ASP A 161 20.76 4.34 -21.33
CA ASP A 161 20.25 4.26 -22.71
C ASP A 161 19.08 3.28 -22.90
N ARG A 162 18.77 2.43 -21.91
CA ARG A 162 17.76 1.36 -22.03
C ARG A 162 16.75 1.33 -20.88
N GLY A 163 16.67 2.43 -20.12
CA GLY A 163 15.85 2.55 -18.93
C GLY A 163 14.51 3.26 -19.14
N LEU A 164 13.55 3.00 -18.26
CA LEU A 164 12.37 3.86 -18.13
C LEU A 164 12.82 5.20 -17.50
N PRO A 165 12.54 6.36 -18.12
CA PRO A 165 12.89 7.64 -17.52
C PRO A 165 12.22 7.84 -16.15
N GLY A 166 12.91 8.47 -15.21
CA GLY A 166 12.43 8.64 -13.84
C GLY A 166 11.05 9.29 -13.74
N GLY A 167 10.75 10.24 -14.63
CA GLY A 167 9.45 10.89 -14.66
C GLY A 167 8.28 9.95 -14.97
N TRP A 168 8.48 8.91 -15.79
CA TRP A 168 7.46 7.87 -16.02
C TRP A 168 7.31 6.93 -14.83
N TYR A 169 8.43 6.55 -14.19
CA TYR A 169 8.38 5.79 -12.94
C TYR A 169 7.57 6.51 -11.85
N ALA A 170 7.79 7.82 -11.70
CA ALA A 170 7.06 8.66 -10.75
C ALA A 170 5.55 8.70 -11.02
N LEU A 171 5.15 8.76 -12.30
CA LEU A 171 3.74 8.70 -12.68
C LEU A 171 3.10 7.37 -12.24
N PHE A 172 3.71 6.23 -12.57
CA PHE A 172 3.16 4.93 -12.19
C PHE A 172 3.15 4.72 -10.67
N LEU A 173 4.15 5.25 -9.98
CA LEU A 173 4.18 5.27 -8.52
C LEU A 173 3.04 6.11 -7.94
N ALA A 174 2.79 7.30 -8.48
CA ALA A 174 1.67 8.15 -8.05
C ALA A 174 0.31 7.48 -8.30
N LEU A 175 0.15 6.81 -9.45
CA LEU A 175 -1.04 6.00 -9.74
C LEU A 175 -1.22 4.88 -8.70
N ARG A 176 -0.16 4.15 -8.37
CA ARG A 176 -0.18 3.09 -7.35
C ARG A 176 -0.62 3.62 -5.98
N VAL A 177 -0.02 4.73 -5.54
CA VAL A 177 -0.38 5.38 -4.27
C VAL A 177 -1.84 5.83 -4.31
N GLY A 178 -2.26 6.45 -5.41
CA GLY A 178 -3.65 6.86 -5.62
C GLY A 178 -4.63 5.69 -5.56
N ALA A 179 -4.27 4.55 -6.15
CA ALA A 179 -5.08 3.33 -6.12
C ALA A 179 -5.20 2.74 -4.70
N ILE A 180 -4.12 2.75 -3.90
CA ILE A 180 -4.19 2.32 -2.50
C ILE A 180 -5.05 3.29 -1.67
N ALA A 181 -4.87 4.60 -1.86
CA ALA A 181 -5.69 5.61 -1.21
C ALA A 181 -7.17 5.51 -1.60
N TYR A 182 -7.45 5.15 -2.86
CA TYR A 182 -8.80 4.90 -3.36
C TYR A 182 -9.50 3.76 -2.62
N LEU A 183 -8.79 2.68 -2.27
CA LEU A 183 -9.36 1.60 -1.45
C LEU A 183 -9.75 2.09 -0.05
N VAL A 184 -8.89 2.87 0.60
CA VAL A 184 -9.16 3.46 1.92
C VAL A 184 -10.38 4.38 1.86
N TRP A 185 -10.43 5.25 0.84
CA TRP A 185 -11.56 6.12 0.58
C TRP A 185 -12.86 5.32 0.35
N GLY A 186 -12.77 4.25 -0.43
CA GLY A 186 -13.85 3.27 -0.67
C GLY A 186 -14.51 2.79 0.62
N VAL A 187 -13.68 2.32 1.55
CA VAL A 187 -14.12 1.82 2.86
C VAL A 187 -14.71 2.93 3.72
N ILE A 188 -14.11 4.11 3.75
CA ILE A 188 -14.63 5.26 4.52
C ILE A 188 -16.02 5.66 4.02
N GLU A 189 -16.21 5.73 2.71
CA GLU A 189 -17.53 6.03 2.12
C GLU A 189 -18.55 4.94 2.47
N ASN A 190 -18.18 3.66 2.37
CA ASN A 190 -19.07 2.55 2.76
C ASN A 190 -19.47 2.63 4.24
N ALA A 191 -18.53 3.01 5.12
CA ALA A 191 -18.80 3.16 6.55
C ALA A 191 -19.77 4.32 6.86
N ARG A 192 -19.65 5.43 6.11
CA ARG A 192 -20.45 6.65 6.32
C ARG A 192 -21.84 6.57 5.69
N TYR A 193 -21.92 6.07 4.46
CA TYR A 193 -23.11 6.16 3.61
C TYR A 193 -23.74 4.80 3.27
N GLY A 194 -23.10 3.71 3.69
CA GLY A 194 -23.53 2.34 3.39
C GLY A 194 -22.83 1.76 2.17
N PRO A 195 -22.84 0.42 2.00
CA PRO A 195 -22.20 -0.23 0.87
C PRO A 195 -22.76 0.26 -0.46
N ARG A 196 -21.87 0.66 -1.38
CA ARG A 196 -22.25 0.92 -2.77
C ARG A 196 -22.74 -0.40 -3.38
N SER A 197 -24.01 -0.46 -3.79
CA SER A 197 -24.61 -1.70 -4.29
C SER A 197 -23.86 -2.20 -5.53
N ASP A 198 -23.32 -3.42 -5.42
CA ASP A 198 -22.87 -4.23 -6.56
C ASP A 198 -24.14 -4.85 -7.17
N HIS A 199 -24.34 -4.80 -8.50
CA HIS A 199 -25.53 -5.34 -9.18
C HIS A 199 -25.81 -6.84 -8.90
N ARG A 200 -24.92 -7.54 -8.18
CA ARG A 200 -25.12 -8.93 -7.75
C ARG A 200 -26.30 -9.12 -6.78
N ALA A 201 -26.74 -8.07 -6.08
CA ALA A 201 -28.00 -8.13 -5.32
C ALA A 201 -29.24 -8.17 -6.23
N GLU A 202 -29.13 -7.67 -7.47
CA GLU A 202 -30.19 -7.64 -8.48
C GLU A 202 -30.38 -9.00 -9.17
N PHE A 203 -29.29 -9.79 -9.28
CA PHE A 203 -29.32 -11.13 -9.88
C PHE A 203 -29.46 -12.28 -8.88
N ALA A 204 -29.71 -11.99 -7.59
CA ALA A 204 -30.17 -13.02 -6.67
C ALA A 204 -31.53 -13.53 -7.18
N PRO A 205 -31.62 -14.79 -7.64
CA PRO A 205 -32.86 -15.27 -8.23
C PRO A 205 -33.97 -15.17 -7.17
N ALA A 206 -35.10 -14.58 -7.53
CA ALA A 206 -36.32 -14.42 -6.72
C ALA A 206 -37.01 -15.76 -6.35
N VAL A 207 -36.22 -16.83 -6.20
CA VAL A 207 -36.65 -18.22 -6.06
C VAL A 207 -36.98 -18.57 -4.60
N ALA A 208 -36.58 -17.77 -3.62
CA ALA A 208 -36.82 -18.08 -2.21
C ALA A 208 -38.11 -17.47 -1.62
N GLN A 209 -38.91 -16.72 -2.39
CA GLN A 209 -39.99 -15.89 -1.82
C GLN A 209 -41.42 -16.40 -2.05
N ARG A 210 -41.63 -17.65 -2.50
CA ARG A 210 -42.97 -18.24 -2.63
C ARG A 210 -43.01 -19.73 -2.26
N VAL A 211 -43.04 -20.06 -0.97
CA VAL A 211 -43.74 -21.27 -0.50
C VAL A 211 -44.52 -20.91 0.78
N PRO A 212 -45.81 -20.57 0.67
CA PRO A 212 -46.69 -20.64 1.83
C PRO A 212 -46.91 -22.12 2.20
N LEU A 213 -46.70 -22.48 3.46
CA LEU A 213 -47.29 -23.66 4.08
C LEU A 213 -48.53 -23.22 4.85
#